data_AF-A0A6H0XYD8-F1
#
_entry.id   AF-A0A6H0XYD8-F1
#
_cell.length_a   1.000
_cell.length_b   1.000
_cell.length_c   1.000
_cell.angle_alpha   90.00
_cell.angle_beta   90.00
_cell.angle_gamma   90.00
#
_symmetry.space_group_name_H-M   'P 1'
#
loop_
_entity.id
_entity.type
_entity.pdbx_description
1 polymer ?
#
loop_
_entity_poly.entity_id
_entity_poly.type
_entity_poly.pdbx_seq_one_letter_code
_entity_poly.pdbx_strand_id
1 'polypeptide(L)'
;MQETSNLEIFKSLRGQWRIKRSLVSQPGFGFSGMLEGLATFSPRKPTAHSTSLELLYSESGELKTENGLTLQANRKYVYRYSADEDKISVWFVKEKTKDFKGFEEVDYLFMDLEVKQHNETTIGRGDHLCSKDMYWAEYQWRMPGAAADDDNDEDEEEELQVWGLRYKVKGPQKDYTSDTAYERVVP
;
A
#
# COMPACT_ATOMS: atom_id res chain seq x y z
N MET A 1 -23.28 -12.38 2.37
CA MET A 1 -22.13 -11.49 2.13
C MET A 1 -21.35 -12.02 0.96
N GLN A 2 -21.21 -11.24 -0.10
CA GLN A 2 -20.38 -11.61 -1.25
C GLN A 2 -18.92 -11.32 -0.90
N GLU A 3 -18.01 -12.26 -1.19
CA GLU A 3 -16.59 -12.04 -0.92
C GLU A 3 -16.03 -11.03 -1.91
N THR A 4 -15.30 -10.01 -1.41
CA THR A 4 -14.63 -9.05 -2.28
C THR A 4 -13.46 -9.72 -3.00
N SER A 5 -13.45 -9.66 -4.32
CA SER A 5 -12.36 -10.21 -5.13
C SER A 5 -11.07 -9.38 -5.04
N ASN A 6 -9.92 -10.02 -5.26
CA ASN A 6 -8.64 -9.31 -5.32
C ASN A 6 -8.58 -8.30 -6.47
N LEU A 7 -9.32 -8.56 -7.56
CA LEU A 7 -9.46 -7.62 -8.67
C LEU A 7 -10.13 -6.30 -8.25
N GLU A 8 -11.21 -6.37 -7.46
CA GLU A 8 -11.94 -5.20 -6.96
C GLU A 8 -11.07 -4.37 -6.02
N ILE A 9 -10.36 -5.03 -5.09
CA ILE A 9 -9.38 -4.37 -4.21
C ILE A 9 -8.30 -3.67 -5.05
N PHE A 10 -7.73 -4.38 -6.03
CA PHE A 10 -6.67 -3.82 -6.86
C PHE A 10 -7.14 -2.60 -7.67
N LYS A 11 -8.35 -2.66 -8.24
CA LYS A 11 -8.94 -1.53 -8.98
C LYS A 11 -9.24 -0.36 -8.05
N SER A 12 -9.73 -0.60 -6.83
CA SER A 12 -10.11 0.45 -5.90
C SER A 12 -8.92 1.27 -5.39
N LEU A 13 -7.68 0.74 -5.43
CA LEU A 13 -6.48 1.48 -5.07
C LEU A 13 -6.16 2.68 -6.00
N ARG A 14 -6.69 2.69 -7.22
CA ARG A 14 -6.39 3.72 -8.24
C ARG A 14 -6.73 5.12 -7.75
N GLY A 15 -5.93 6.09 -8.21
CA GLY A 15 -6.14 7.50 -7.91
C GLY A 15 -5.17 8.02 -6.85
N GLN A 16 -5.53 9.17 -6.27
CA GLN A 16 -4.70 9.91 -5.34
C GLN A 16 -5.23 9.80 -3.91
N TRP A 17 -4.30 9.75 -2.96
CA TRP A 17 -4.56 9.53 -1.55
C TRP A 17 -3.77 10.52 -0.71
N ARG A 18 -4.39 11.13 0.30
CA ARG A 18 -3.66 11.73 1.42
C ARG A 18 -3.14 10.61 2.30
N ILE A 19 -1.87 10.72 2.70
CA ILE A 19 -1.25 9.74 3.58
C ILE A 19 -0.87 10.39 4.90
N LYS A 20 -1.21 9.69 5.99
CA LYS A 20 -0.73 9.99 7.33
C LYS A 20 -0.14 8.75 7.93
N ARG A 21 1.14 8.81 8.30
CA ARG A 21 1.88 7.66 8.82
C ARG A 21 2.48 7.97 10.18
N SER A 22 2.10 7.19 11.18
CA SER A 22 2.84 7.13 12.45
C SER A 22 4.01 6.18 12.30
N LEU A 23 5.20 6.59 12.73
CA LEU A 23 6.42 5.77 12.79
C LEU A 23 6.92 5.73 14.23
N VAL A 24 7.01 4.53 14.79
CA VAL A 24 7.48 4.31 16.16
C VAL A 24 8.65 3.35 16.12
N SER A 25 9.85 3.87 16.34
CA SER A 25 11.09 3.09 16.40
C SER A 25 11.48 2.76 17.84
N GLN A 26 12.06 1.60 18.08
CA GLN A 26 12.59 1.24 19.39
C GLN A 26 13.81 2.09 19.76
N PRO A 27 14.12 2.29 21.06
CA PRO A 27 15.30 3.03 21.47
C PRO A 27 16.58 2.46 20.83
N GLY A 28 17.41 3.35 20.27
CA GLY A 28 18.62 2.96 19.53
C GLY A 28 18.40 2.63 18.06
N PHE A 29 17.15 2.62 17.57
CA PHE A 29 16.81 2.43 16.17
C PHE A 29 16.17 3.70 15.60
N GLY A 30 16.71 4.20 14.48
CA GLY A 30 16.07 5.20 13.63
C GLY A 30 15.47 6.43 14.33
N PHE A 31 14.39 6.96 13.76
CA PHE A 31 13.61 8.06 14.32
C PHE A 31 12.14 7.63 14.49
N SER A 32 11.47 8.22 15.48
CA SER A 32 10.00 8.20 15.61
C SER A 32 9.44 9.53 15.14
N GLY A 33 8.22 9.51 14.60
CA GLY A 33 7.59 10.71 14.08
C GLY A 33 6.32 10.46 13.28
N MET A 34 5.82 11.54 12.68
CA MET A 34 4.62 11.57 11.87
C MET A 34 4.96 12.03 10.46
N LEU A 35 4.61 11.21 9.47
CA LEU A 35 4.70 11.56 8.07
C LEU A 35 3.32 11.99 7.56
N GLU A 36 3.28 13.10 6.84
CA GLU A 36 2.10 13.55 6.10
C GLU A 36 2.50 13.81 4.64
N GLY A 37 1.63 13.45 3.70
CA GLY A 37 1.94 13.59 2.28
C GLY A 37 0.82 13.12 1.35
N LEU A 38 1.22 12.85 0.11
CA LEU A 38 0.35 12.31 -0.93
C LEU A 38 0.94 11.02 -1.50
N ALA A 39 0.05 10.09 -1.85
CA ALA A 39 0.35 8.91 -2.63
C ALA A 39 -0.53 8.87 -3.88
N THR A 40 -0.05 8.24 -4.94
CA THR A 40 -0.83 8.02 -6.17
C THR A 40 -0.58 6.62 -6.69
N PHE A 41 -1.66 5.95 -7.09
CA PHE A 41 -1.63 4.69 -7.81
C PHE A 41 -2.05 4.96 -9.26
N SER A 42 -1.07 5.03 -10.15
CA SER A 42 -1.27 5.33 -11.56
C SER A 42 -1.31 4.04 -12.40
N PRO A 43 -2.38 3.79 -13.17
CA PRO A 43 -2.40 2.70 -14.14
C PRO A 43 -1.26 2.79 -15.14
N ARG A 44 -0.67 1.64 -15.47
CA ARG A 44 0.30 1.52 -16.55
C ARG A 44 0.14 0.20 -17.30
N LYS A 45 0.75 0.12 -18.47
CA LYS A 45 0.75 -1.11 -19.27
C LYS A 45 1.46 -2.23 -18.49
N PRO A 46 0.86 -3.43 -18.34
CA PRO A 46 1.53 -4.57 -17.74
C PRO A 46 2.88 -4.87 -18.40
N THR A 47 3.90 -5.14 -17.58
CA THR A 47 5.28 -5.34 -18.03
C THR A 47 5.73 -6.81 -17.99
N ALA A 48 4.88 -7.73 -17.55
CA ALA A 48 5.14 -9.17 -17.52
C ALA A 48 3.94 -9.96 -18.04
N HIS A 49 4.20 -11.12 -18.66
CA HIS A 49 3.16 -11.94 -19.29
C HIS A 49 2.10 -12.48 -18.30
N SER A 50 2.50 -12.79 -17.07
CA SER A 50 1.61 -13.27 -16.01
C SER A 50 0.84 -12.12 -15.30
N THR A 51 0.99 -10.89 -15.76
CA THR A 51 0.36 -9.71 -15.15
C THR A 51 -0.78 -9.20 -16.01
N SER A 52 -1.97 -9.17 -15.45
CA SER A 52 -3.17 -8.67 -16.12
C SER A 52 -3.34 -7.16 -15.95
N LEU A 53 -3.03 -6.62 -14.76
CA LEU A 53 -3.08 -5.19 -14.47
C LEU A 53 -1.87 -4.74 -13.65
N GLU A 54 -1.45 -3.49 -13.85
CA GLU A 54 -0.28 -2.93 -13.19
C GLU A 54 -0.52 -1.47 -12.77
N LEU A 55 -0.14 -1.14 -11.53
CA LEU A 55 -0.21 0.20 -10.96
C LEU A 55 1.19 0.63 -10.50
N LEU A 56 1.61 1.85 -10.85
CA LEU A 56 2.75 2.50 -10.23
C LEU A 56 2.26 3.23 -8.97
N TYR A 57 2.72 2.78 -7.81
CA TYR A 57 2.61 3.54 -6.56
C TYR A 57 3.74 4.56 -6.51
N SER A 58 3.40 5.82 -6.23
CA SER A 58 4.36 6.88 -5.92
C SER A 58 3.89 7.69 -4.72
N GLU A 59 4.75 7.83 -3.71
CA GLU A 59 4.50 8.62 -2.50
C GLU A 59 5.52 9.75 -2.37
N SER A 60 5.07 10.89 -1.88
CA SER A 60 5.89 12.02 -1.45
C SER A 60 5.29 12.66 -0.20
N GLY A 61 6.12 12.97 0.79
CA GLY A 61 5.69 13.63 2.00
C GLY A 61 6.85 14.00 2.90
N GLU A 62 6.53 14.54 4.08
CA GLU A 62 7.52 14.95 5.07
C GLU A 62 7.31 14.17 6.35
N LEU A 63 8.37 13.52 6.84
CA LEU A 63 8.43 12.95 8.17
C LEU A 63 8.93 14.00 9.14
N LYS A 64 8.07 14.43 10.06
CA LYS A 64 8.43 15.26 11.21
C LYS A 64 8.73 14.36 12.39
N THR A 65 9.96 14.39 12.86
CA THR A 65 10.41 13.53 13.96
C THR A 65 10.24 14.23 15.30
N GLU A 66 10.18 13.45 16.38
CA GLU A 66 10.01 13.98 17.74
C GLU A 66 11.17 14.85 18.21
N ASN A 67 12.37 14.68 17.63
CA ASN A 67 13.55 15.51 17.90
C ASN A 67 13.62 16.78 17.03
N GLY A 68 12.56 17.10 16.28
CA GLY A 68 12.45 18.33 15.50
C GLY A 68 13.10 18.30 14.11
N LEU A 69 13.64 17.15 13.68
CA LEU A 69 14.10 16.98 12.30
C LEU A 69 12.90 16.83 11.35
N THR A 70 13.04 17.36 10.15
CA THR A 70 12.09 17.13 9.06
C THR A 70 12.84 16.45 7.92
N LEU A 71 12.37 15.26 7.53
CA LEU A 71 12.98 14.44 6.48
C LEU A 71 12.02 14.31 5.31
N GLN A 72 12.51 14.56 4.10
CA GLN A 72 11.76 14.28 2.88
C GLN A 72 11.64 12.77 2.69
N ALA A 73 10.42 12.31 2.44
CA ALA A 73 10.11 10.91 2.21
C ALA A 73 9.52 10.73 0.81
N ASN A 74 10.16 9.88 0.02
CA ASN A 74 9.71 9.52 -1.32
C ASN A 74 9.86 8.02 -1.53
N ARG A 75 8.81 7.39 -2.06
CA ARG A 75 8.77 5.94 -2.26
C ARG A 75 8.04 5.61 -3.55
N LYS A 76 8.52 4.58 -4.26
CA LYS A 76 7.84 4.02 -5.42
C LYS A 76 7.83 2.51 -5.37
N TYR A 77 6.72 1.91 -5.80
CA TYR A 77 6.56 0.48 -5.98
C TYR A 77 5.70 0.21 -7.21
N VAL A 78 5.77 -1.01 -7.71
CA VAL A 78 4.83 -1.48 -8.73
C VAL A 78 3.95 -2.55 -8.13
N TYR A 79 2.64 -2.29 -8.15
CA TYR A 79 1.62 -3.26 -7.74
C TYR A 79 1.15 -3.99 -9.01
N ARG A 80 1.08 -5.31 -8.93
CA ARG A 80 0.63 -6.17 -10.03
C ARG A 80 -0.54 -7.03 -9.59
N TYR A 81 -1.46 -7.26 -10.52
CA TYR A 81 -2.55 -8.23 -10.38
C TYR A 81 -2.42 -9.31 -11.47
N SER A 82 -2.50 -10.57 -11.05
CA SER A 82 -2.61 -11.74 -11.93
C SER A 82 -4.04 -12.27 -11.89
N ALA A 83 -4.74 -12.28 -13.02
CA ALA A 83 -6.08 -12.86 -13.12
C ALA A 83 -6.07 -14.39 -13.03
N ASP A 84 -5.01 -15.03 -13.53
CA ASP A 84 -4.88 -16.51 -13.53
C ASP A 84 -4.77 -17.07 -12.11
N GLU A 85 -4.12 -16.32 -11.21
CA GLU A 85 -3.90 -16.71 -9.80
C GLU A 85 -4.80 -15.94 -8.82
N ASP A 86 -5.62 -15.00 -9.32
CA ASP A 86 -6.33 -13.98 -8.54
C ASP A 86 -5.45 -13.37 -7.42
N LYS A 87 -4.27 -12.86 -7.78
CA LYS A 87 -3.22 -12.50 -6.80
C LYS A 87 -2.68 -11.09 -6.98
N ILE A 88 -2.49 -10.40 -5.86
CA ILE A 88 -1.82 -9.09 -5.81
C ILE A 88 -0.38 -9.28 -5.33
N SER A 89 0.57 -8.65 -6.01
CA SER A 89 1.98 -8.63 -5.64
C SER A 89 2.56 -7.21 -5.71
N VAL A 90 3.56 -6.93 -4.88
CA VAL A 90 4.23 -5.64 -4.78
C VAL A 90 5.70 -5.82 -5.14
N TRP A 91 6.22 -4.94 -5.98
CA TRP A 91 7.55 -5.05 -6.57
C TRP A 91 8.35 -3.77 -6.37
N PHE A 92 9.66 -3.92 -6.17
CA PHE A 92 10.58 -2.79 -6.15
C PHE A 92 10.69 -2.15 -7.53
N VAL A 93 10.92 -0.84 -7.55
CA VAL A 93 11.32 -0.09 -8.74
C VAL A 93 12.84 0.00 -8.75
N LYS A 94 13.47 -0.20 -9.92
CA LYS A 94 14.92 -0.05 -10.05
C LYS A 94 15.35 1.36 -9.70
N GLU A 95 16.32 1.49 -8.81
CA GLU A 95 16.77 2.80 -8.32
C GLU A 95 17.21 3.74 -9.46
N LYS A 96 17.87 3.20 -10.50
CA LYS A 96 18.35 3.96 -11.66
C LYS A 96 17.25 4.60 -12.51
N THR A 97 16.03 4.08 -12.46
CA THR A 97 14.90 4.57 -13.28
C THR A 97 13.79 5.18 -12.44
N LYS A 98 13.95 5.21 -11.12
CA LYS A 98 12.94 5.66 -10.16
C LYS A 98 12.52 7.12 -10.37
N ASP A 99 13.41 7.97 -10.86
CA ASP A 99 13.12 9.38 -11.13
C ASP A 99 12.71 9.66 -12.58
N PHE A 100 12.75 8.65 -13.46
CA PHE A 100 12.35 8.79 -14.87
C PHE A 100 10.84 8.58 -15.00
N LYS A 101 10.08 9.66 -14.83
CA LYS A 101 8.61 9.62 -14.85
C LYS A 101 8.07 8.93 -16.12
N GLY A 102 7.31 7.87 -15.94
CA GLY A 102 6.72 7.07 -17.03
C GLY A 102 7.64 5.96 -17.56
N PHE A 103 8.87 5.88 -17.08
CA PHE A 103 9.88 4.90 -17.47
C PHE A 103 10.41 4.09 -16.27
N GLU A 104 9.69 4.11 -15.14
CA GLU A 104 10.04 3.34 -13.95
C GLU A 104 10.04 1.83 -14.26
N GLU A 105 11.19 1.19 -14.12
CA GLU A 105 11.33 -0.25 -14.40
C GLU A 105 11.12 -1.09 -13.14
N VAL A 106 10.48 -2.25 -13.29
CA VAL A 106 10.37 -3.24 -12.22
C VAL A 106 11.73 -3.86 -11.94
N ASP A 107 12.06 -4.01 -10.67
CA ASP A 107 13.24 -4.72 -10.18
C ASP A 107 12.83 -6.15 -9.76
N TYR A 108 12.91 -6.47 -8.47
CA TYR A 108 12.52 -7.78 -7.93
C TYR A 108 11.28 -7.69 -7.04
N LEU A 109 10.70 -8.86 -6.77
CA LEU A 109 9.52 -9.01 -5.92
C LEU A 109 9.82 -8.50 -4.50
N PHE A 110 8.95 -7.65 -3.98
CA PHE A 110 8.97 -7.30 -2.57
C PHE A 110 8.14 -8.31 -1.78
N MET A 111 6.84 -8.43 -2.08
CA MET A 111 5.96 -9.38 -1.39
C MET A 111 4.78 -9.76 -2.27
N ASP A 112 4.26 -10.95 -2.00
CA ASP A 112 2.94 -11.37 -2.39
C ASP A 112 1.94 -11.08 -1.27
N LEU A 113 0.69 -10.76 -1.63
CA LEU A 113 -0.36 -10.54 -0.65
C LEU A 113 -1.26 -11.78 -0.55
N GLU A 114 -1.32 -12.35 0.65
CA GLU A 114 -2.39 -13.26 1.05
C GLU A 114 -3.58 -12.43 1.53
N VAL A 115 -4.64 -12.40 0.72
CA VAL A 115 -5.86 -11.67 1.03
C VAL A 115 -6.90 -12.61 1.61
N LYS A 116 -7.50 -12.22 2.74
CA LYS A 116 -8.56 -12.94 3.42
C LYS A 116 -9.61 -11.95 3.91
N GLN A 117 -10.88 -12.29 3.74
CA GLN A 117 -11.97 -11.52 4.33
C GLN A 117 -12.14 -11.91 5.80
N HIS A 118 -12.35 -10.91 6.66
CA HIS A 118 -12.62 -11.09 8.08
C HIS A 118 -13.76 -10.15 8.49
N ASN A 119 -14.97 -10.70 8.55
CA ASN A 119 -16.22 -9.95 8.68
C ASN A 119 -16.34 -8.90 7.56
N GLU A 120 -16.58 -7.64 7.91
CA GLU A 120 -16.74 -6.49 7.00
C GLU A 120 -15.39 -5.90 6.53
N THR A 121 -14.25 -6.47 6.94
CA THR A 121 -12.93 -5.96 6.59
C THR A 121 -12.13 -7.01 5.83
N THR A 122 -11.55 -6.60 4.70
CA THR A 122 -10.62 -7.43 3.95
C THR A 122 -9.20 -7.14 4.36
N ILE A 123 -8.44 -8.19 4.69
CA ILE A 123 -7.09 -8.11 5.22
C ILE A 123 -6.12 -8.74 4.23
N GLY A 124 -5.10 -7.98 3.81
CA GLY A 124 -3.98 -8.48 3.02
C GLY A 124 -2.72 -8.60 3.86
N ARG A 125 -2.02 -9.72 3.81
CA ARG A 125 -0.73 -9.89 4.50
C ARG A 125 0.37 -10.32 3.55
N GLY A 126 1.56 -9.80 3.79
CA GLY A 126 2.76 -10.21 3.07
C GLY A 126 3.99 -9.95 3.93
N ASP A 127 5.08 -10.61 3.62
CA ASP A 127 6.35 -10.40 4.30
C ASP A 127 7.53 -10.42 3.34
N HIS A 128 8.64 -9.85 3.79
CA HIS A 128 9.87 -9.80 3.03
C HIS A 128 11.08 -9.65 3.95
N LEU A 129 12.10 -10.46 3.71
CA LEU A 129 13.42 -10.26 4.30
C LEU A 129 14.20 -9.25 3.46
N CYS A 130 14.19 -7.98 3.86
CA CYS A 130 15.02 -6.97 3.21
C CYS A 130 16.42 -6.98 3.82
N SER A 131 17.37 -7.60 3.12
CA SER A 131 18.74 -7.82 3.63
C SER A 131 18.77 -8.62 4.93
N LYS A 132 18.76 -7.94 6.10
CA LYS A 132 18.79 -8.59 7.42
C LYS A 132 17.59 -8.22 8.30
N ASP A 133 16.72 -7.33 7.85
CA ASP A 133 15.55 -6.92 8.60
C ASP A 133 14.29 -7.50 7.96
N MET A 134 13.45 -8.14 8.77
CA MET A 134 12.16 -8.67 8.34
C MET A 134 11.11 -7.58 8.34
N TYR A 135 10.29 -7.55 7.29
CA TYR A 135 9.13 -6.69 7.13
C TYR A 135 7.89 -7.56 7.09
N TRP A 136 6.92 -7.28 7.94
CA TRP A 136 5.57 -7.85 7.87
C TRP A 136 4.60 -6.72 7.56
N ALA A 137 3.87 -6.86 6.47
CA ALA A 137 2.83 -5.94 6.02
C ALA A 137 1.45 -6.48 6.39
N GLU A 138 0.59 -5.60 6.86
CA GLU A 138 -0.84 -5.87 7.02
C GLU A 138 -1.63 -4.71 6.41
N TYR A 139 -2.35 -5.00 5.34
CA TYR A 139 -3.28 -4.11 4.66
C TYR A 139 -4.67 -4.34 5.23
N GLN A 140 -5.45 -3.27 5.38
CA GLN A 140 -6.83 -3.32 5.82
C GLN A 140 -7.70 -2.48 4.90
N TRP A 141 -8.58 -3.12 4.16
CA TRP A 141 -9.53 -2.47 3.25
C TRP A 141 -10.95 -2.67 3.79
N ARG A 142 -11.69 -1.56 3.89
CA ARG A 142 -13.13 -1.58 4.13
C ARG A 142 -13.81 -1.31 2.80
N MET A 143 -14.12 -2.38 2.08
CA MET A 143 -14.70 -2.28 0.76
C MET A 143 -16.17 -1.85 0.90
N PRO A 144 -16.64 -0.90 0.09
CA PRO A 144 -18.04 -0.49 0.14
C PRO A 144 -18.98 -1.66 -0.22
N GLY A 145 -20.18 -1.66 0.38
CA GLY A 145 -21.12 -2.78 0.26
C GLY A 145 -20.80 -4.03 1.12
N ALA A 146 -19.64 -4.10 1.79
CA ALA A 146 -19.32 -5.21 2.71
C ALA A 146 -20.07 -5.14 4.06
N ALA A 147 -20.69 -3.99 4.37
CA ALA A 147 -21.39 -3.71 5.63
C ALA A 147 -22.85 -3.25 5.43
N ALA A 148 -23.42 -3.44 4.23
CA ALA A 148 -24.78 -2.97 3.95
C ALA A 148 -25.83 -3.91 4.57
N ASP A 149 -26.40 -3.47 5.69
CA ASP A 149 -27.72 -3.92 6.16
C ASP A 149 -28.80 -3.32 5.23
N ASP A 150 -29.37 -4.17 4.38
CA ASP A 150 -30.70 -4.23 3.73
C ASP A 150 -31.58 -2.99 3.40
N ASP A 151 -31.18 -1.72 3.54
CA ASP A 151 -32.15 -0.60 3.43
C ASP A 151 -31.65 0.74 2.82
N ASN A 152 -30.63 0.78 1.94
CA ASN A 152 -30.27 2.02 1.23
C ASN A 152 -30.15 1.86 -0.30
N ASP A 153 -30.67 2.87 -0.99
CA ASP A 153 -30.83 3.02 -2.45
C ASP A 153 -29.66 2.47 -3.29
N GLU A 154 -29.98 1.57 -4.22
CA GLU A 154 -29.07 0.70 -5.00
C GLU A 154 -28.25 1.39 -6.11
N ASP A 155 -28.18 2.72 -6.17
CA ASP A 155 -27.77 3.43 -7.41
C ASP A 155 -26.39 4.13 -7.39
N GLU A 156 -25.61 4.06 -6.31
CA GLU A 156 -24.22 4.58 -6.31
C GLU A 156 -23.20 3.49 -5.91
N GLU A 157 -22.34 3.08 -6.85
CA GLU A 157 -21.13 2.31 -6.54
C GLU A 157 -20.23 3.15 -5.63
N GLU A 158 -20.33 2.93 -4.32
CA GLU A 158 -19.44 3.58 -3.37
C GLU A 158 -17.98 3.17 -3.65
N GLU A 159 -17.09 4.16 -3.82
CA GLU A 159 -15.66 3.92 -3.97
C GLU A 159 -14.96 3.74 -2.61
N LEU A 160 -13.87 2.97 -2.57
CA LEU A 160 -13.03 2.82 -1.37
C LEU A 160 -12.50 4.20 -0.92
N GLN A 161 -13.01 4.73 0.19
CA GLN A 161 -12.62 6.07 0.69
C GLN A 161 -11.38 6.03 1.60
N VAL A 162 -11.24 4.97 2.40
CA VAL A 162 -10.16 4.85 3.41
C VAL A 162 -9.64 3.43 3.47
N TRP A 163 -8.32 3.28 3.60
CA TRP A 163 -7.68 2.01 3.92
C TRP A 163 -6.38 2.20 4.72
N GLY A 164 -5.90 1.13 5.32
CA GLY A 164 -4.72 1.14 6.19
C GLY A 164 -3.61 0.20 5.74
N LEU A 165 -2.37 0.58 6.03
CA LEU A 165 -1.18 -0.27 5.90
C LEU A 165 -0.33 -0.18 7.17
N ARG A 166 -0.21 -1.29 7.88
CA ARG A 166 0.72 -1.46 8.98
C ARG A 166 1.95 -2.22 8.53
N TYR A 167 3.12 -1.74 8.95
CA TYR A 167 4.35 -2.51 8.95
C TYR A 167 4.80 -2.79 10.37
N LYS A 168 5.23 -4.02 10.61
CA LYS A 168 6.15 -4.37 11.69
C LYS A 168 7.50 -4.70 11.06
N VAL A 169 8.57 -4.09 11.55
CA VAL A 169 9.91 -4.32 11.04
C VAL A 169 10.82 -4.70 12.18
N LYS A 170 11.58 -5.79 12.01
CA LYS A 170 12.51 -6.25 13.04
C LYS A 170 13.77 -6.86 12.44
N GLY A 171 14.91 -6.45 12.96
CA GLY A 171 16.21 -6.97 12.59
C GLY A 171 17.36 -6.20 13.26
N PRO A 172 18.60 -6.49 12.88
CA PRO A 172 19.77 -5.87 13.49
C PRO A 172 19.95 -4.38 13.15
N GLN A 173 19.30 -3.88 12.10
CA GLN A 173 19.43 -2.47 11.68
C GLN A 173 18.15 -1.67 11.92
N LYS A 174 16.99 -2.33 11.97
CA LYS A 174 15.68 -1.68 12.10
C LYS A 174 14.80 -2.45 13.07
N ASP A 175 14.22 -1.73 14.02
CA ASP A 175 13.15 -2.24 14.89
C ASP A 175 12.12 -1.12 15.06
N TYR A 176 11.02 -1.22 14.32
CA TYR A 176 9.97 -0.20 14.32
C TYR A 176 8.62 -0.76 13.89
N THR A 177 7.57 -0.02 14.22
CA THR A 177 6.23 -0.17 13.64
C THR A 177 5.85 1.08 12.89
N SER A 178 5.14 0.93 11.76
CA SER A 178 4.52 2.06 11.09
C SER A 178 3.07 1.79 10.76
N ASP A 179 2.21 2.78 10.97
CA ASP A 179 0.79 2.73 10.70
C ASP A 179 0.44 3.84 9.73
N THR A 180 0.05 3.49 8.50
CA THR A 180 -0.32 4.45 7.45
C THR A 180 -1.81 4.39 7.21
N ALA A 181 -2.49 5.53 7.33
CA ALA A 181 -3.84 5.73 6.83
C ALA A 181 -3.77 6.39 5.45
N TYR A 182 -4.58 5.90 4.53
CA TYR A 182 -4.80 6.45 3.20
C TYR A 182 -6.23 6.96 3.11
N GLU A 183 -6.39 8.22 2.78
CA GLU A 183 -7.70 8.86 2.58
C GLU A 183 -7.79 9.34 1.14
N ARG A 184 -8.86 8.96 0.43
CA ARG A 184 -9.05 9.33 -0.97
C ARG A 184 -9.08 10.85 -1.12
N VAL A 185 -8.36 11.36 -2.12
CA VAL A 185 -8.49 12.76 -2.53
C VAL A 185 -9.68 12.82 -3.49
N VAL A 186 -10.82 13.30 -2.99
CA VAL A 186 -11.98 13.62 -3.83
C VAL A 186 -11.61 14.84 -4.68
N PRO A 187 -11.87 14.82 -6.00
CA PRO A 187 -11.76 16.00 -6.87
C PRO A 187 -12.63 17.17 -6.42
#